data_AF-A0A3C0ZFP7-F1
#
_entry.id   AF-A0A3C0ZFP7-F1
#
_cell.length_a   1.000
_cell.length_b   1.000
_cell.length_c   1.000
_cell.angle_alpha   90.00
_cell.angle_beta   90.00
_cell.angle_gamma   90.00
#
_symmetry.space_group_name_H-M   'P 1'
#
loop_
_entity.id
_entity.type
_entity.pdbx_description
1 polymer ?
#
loop_
_entity_poly.entity_id
_entity_poly.type
_entity_poly.pdbx_seq_one_letter_code
_entity_poly.pdbx_strand_id
1 'polypeptide(L)'
;MKKHYIPLLIACSLLNNLANGQEVGTEQQSKVDSVKLTKDDTIYPKLQVKGLFQARYLVSGTKDVDVNGLHHSDGSGTDNNFMVKYMRVQMRAQISKRTEVTVLANLADFKSDPKTKVLENAYLKYTFSPKLAITVGQFRPWFGIEETYPIDIVKSLDWSNQYLEFGKLGWASFQIGVAATGETTLGEMPFSYSLSVVNGNGKNQVVDNDNGKQYATRLVFGL
;
A
#
# COMPACT_ATOMS: atom_id res chain seq x y z
N MET A 1 15.50 -31.62 -44.56
CA MET A 1 16.28 -32.09 -43.39
C MET A 1 15.41 -31.97 -42.15
N LYS A 2 15.36 -33.04 -41.35
CA LYS A 2 14.36 -33.32 -40.30
C LYS A 2 14.46 -32.34 -39.11
N LYS A 3 13.39 -31.60 -38.83
CA LYS A 3 13.22 -30.81 -37.60
C LYS A 3 12.98 -31.76 -36.43
N HIS A 4 13.89 -31.78 -35.46
CA HIS A 4 13.71 -32.48 -34.19
C HIS A 4 12.96 -31.56 -33.24
N TYR A 5 11.77 -31.96 -32.82
CA TYR A 5 11.03 -31.31 -31.74
C TYR A 5 11.46 -31.95 -30.41
N ILE A 6 12.05 -31.17 -29.52
CA ILE A 6 12.33 -31.56 -28.14
C ILE A 6 11.05 -31.30 -27.33
N PRO A 7 10.43 -32.31 -26.69
CA PRO A 7 9.32 -32.04 -25.78
C PRO A 7 9.87 -31.50 -24.47
N LEU A 8 9.56 -30.24 -24.16
CA LEU A 8 9.80 -29.64 -22.85
C LEU A 8 8.75 -30.20 -21.88
N LEU A 9 9.15 -31.20 -21.08
CA LEU A 9 8.35 -31.75 -19.98
C LEU A 9 8.26 -30.71 -18.86
N ILE A 10 7.14 -30.01 -18.79
CA ILE A 10 6.78 -29.16 -17.64
C ILE A 10 6.28 -30.09 -16.54
N ALA A 11 7.14 -30.36 -15.56
CA ALA A 11 6.76 -31.03 -14.33
C ALA A 11 5.98 -30.04 -13.44
N CYS A 12 4.65 -30.06 -13.53
CA CYS A 12 3.78 -29.44 -12.52
C CYS A 12 3.84 -30.27 -11.23
N SER A 13 4.75 -29.90 -10.33
CA SER A 13 4.69 -30.36 -8.93
C SER A 13 3.54 -29.65 -8.22
N LEU A 14 2.39 -30.32 -8.17
CA LEU A 14 1.26 -29.96 -7.31
C LEU A 14 1.66 -30.17 -5.85
N LEU A 15 2.12 -29.11 -5.19
CA LEU A 15 2.18 -29.06 -3.73
C LEU A 15 0.79 -28.73 -3.21
N ASN A 16 0.11 -29.75 -2.70
CA ASN A 16 -1.10 -29.63 -1.89
C ASN A 16 -0.80 -28.75 -0.67
N ASN A 17 -1.18 -27.48 -0.73
CA ASN A 17 -1.43 -26.70 0.47
C ASN A 17 -2.93 -26.80 0.76
N LEU A 18 -3.26 -27.47 1.86
CA LEU A 18 -4.53 -27.29 2.55
C LEU A 18 -4.64 -25.81 2.92
N ALA A 19 -5.30 -25.04 2.08
CA ALA A 19 -5.80 -23.72 2.43
C ALA A 19 -6.93 -23.93 3.43
N ASN A 20 -6.67 -23.68 4.71
CA ASN A 20 -7.75 -23.34 5.63
C ASN A 20 -8.40 -22.07 5.07
N GLY A 21 -9.61 -22.23 4.54
CA GLY A 21 -10.40 -21.14 3.97
C GLY A 21 -10.53 -20.01 4.98
N GLN A 22 -10.32 -18.78 4.50
CA GLN A 22 -10.69 -17.59 5.26
C GLN A 22 -12.20 -17.63 5.51
N GLU A 23 -12.58 -17.55 6.78
CA GLU A 23 -13.97 -17.39 7.18
C GLU A 23 -14.55 -16.14 6.51
N VAL A 24 -15.67 -16.34 5.81
CA VAL A 24 -16.52 -15.28 5.27
C VAL A 24 -17.00 -14.45 6.46
N GLY A 25 -16.66 -13.16 6.47
CA GLY A 25 -17.06 -12.24 7.52
C GLY A 25 -18.58 -12.24 7.67
N THR A 26 -19.05 -12.76 8.80
CA THR A 26 -20.46 -12.76 9.17
C THR A 26 -20.95 -11.32 9.35
N GLU A 27 -22.00 -10.96 8.60
CA GLU A 27 -22.77 -9.75 8.82
C GLU A 27 -23.22 -9.68 10.28
N GLN A 28 -22.85 -8.61 10.98
CA GLN A 28 -23.29 -8.38 12.36
C GLN A 28 -24.74 -7.91 12.35
N GLN A 29 -25.63 -8.87 12.60
CA GLN A 29 -27.00 -8.62 13.03
C GLN A 29 -27.01 -7.89 14.38
N SER A 30 -27.90 -6.90 14.49
CA SER A 30 -28.06 -5.97 15.60
C SER A 30 -28.15 -6.63 16.98
N LYS A 31 -27.43 -6.08 17.96
CA LYS A 31 -27.67 -6.39 19.37
C LYS A 31 -27.71 -5.10 20.20
N VAL A 32 -28.91 -4.84 20.72
CA VAL A 32 -29.31 -3.74 21.58
C VAL A 32 -28.60 -3.80 22.95
N ASP A 33 -28.31 -2.61 23.45
CA ASP A 33 -27.79 -2.16 24.75
C ASP A 33 -27.47 -3.17 25.85
N SER A 34 -26.20 -3.14 26.26
CA SER A 34 -25.84 -3.05 27.68
C SER A 34 -24.42 -2.48 27.78
N VAL A 35 -24.30 -1.26 28.30
CA VAL A 35 -23.01 -0.63 28.62
C VAL A 35 -22.37 -1.41 29.77
N LYS A 36 -21.68 -2.50 29.44
CA LYS A 36 -20.61 -3.01 30.29
C LYS A 36 -19.40 -2.10 30.03
N LEU A 37 -19.04 -1.32 31.04
CA LEU A 37 -17.70 -0.75 31.16
C LEU A 37 -16.72 -1.92 31.29
N THR A 38 -16.38 -2.54 30.16
CA THR A 38 -15.30 -3.50 30.08
C THR A 38 -14.05 -2.71 30.43
N LYS A 39 -13.49 -2.93 31.62
CA LYS A 39 -12.12 -2.53 31.92
C LYS A 39 -11.27 -3.10 30.79
N ASP A 40 -10.80 -2.22 29.94
CA ASP A 40 -9.96 -2.57 28.81
C ASP A 40 -8.59 -2.94 29.38
N ASP A 41 -8.48 -4.22 29.76
CA ASP A 41 -7.33 -4.90 30.35
C ASP A 41 -6.29 -5.25 29.25
N THR A 42 -6.13 -4.33 28.31
CA THR A 42 -5.22 -4.49 27.20
C THR A 42 -3.82 -4.10 27.65
N ILE A 43 -2.91 -5.07 27.67
CA ILE A 43 -1.49 -4.85 27.91
C ILE A 43 -0.88 -4.22 26.66
N TYR A 44 -0.27 -3.05 26.85
CA TYR A 44 0.49 -2.33 25.83
C TYR A 44 1.99 -2.41 26.18
N PRO A 45 2.90 -2.41 25.18
CA PRO A 45 2.65 -2.24 23.74
C PRO A 45 2.23 -3.53 23.03
N LYS A 46 1.37 -3.41 22.00
CA LYS A 46 1.09 -4.53 21.07
C LYS A 46 1.94 -4.39 19.81
N LEU A 47 2.81 -5.37 19.57
CA LEU A 47 3.65 -5.44 18.38
C LEU A 47 3.04 -6.36 17.34
N GLN A 48 2.97 -5.91 16.09
CA GLN A 48 2.57 -6.69 14.92
C GLN A 48 3.66 -6.58 13.86
N VAL A 49 4.12 -7.71 13.35
CA VAL A 49 5.07 -7.77 12.23
C VAL A 49 4.37 -8.47 11.08
N LYS A 50 4.40 -7.86 9.89
CA LYS A 50 3.86 -8.42 8.66
C LYS A 50 4.91 -8.37 7.57
N GLY A 51 4.85 -9.31 6.63
CA GLY A 51 5.71 -9.34 5.47
C GLY A 51 4.93 -9.68 4.22
N LEU A 52 5.33 -9.11 3.08
CA LEU A 52 4.83 -9.45 1.76
C LEU A 52 6.01 -9.71 0.84
N PHE A 53 5.99 -10.87 0.17
CA PHE A 53 6.91 -11.19 -0.91
C PHE A 53 6.11 -11.45 -2.19
N GLN A 54 6.41 -10.70 -3.24
CA GLN A 54 5.77 -10.84 -4.55
C GLN A 54 6.82 -10.86 -5.65
N ALA A 55 6.93 -11.99 -6.33
CA ALA A 55 7.69 -12.14 -7.57
C ALA A 55 6.74 -12.15 -8.78
N ARG A 56 7.27 -11.76 -9.94
CA ARG A 56 6.51 -11.63 -11.18
C ARG A 56 7.38 -12.04 -12.37
N TYR A 57 6.74 -12.74 -13.32
CA TYR A 57 7.26 -12.96 -14.65
C TYR A 57 6.32 -12.30 -15.66
N LEU A 58 6.85 -11.47 -16.56
CA LEU A 58 6.09 -10.80 -17.61
C LEU A 58 6.63 -11.21 -18.98
N VAL A 59 5.73 -11.36 -19.95
CA VAL A 59 6.05 -11.58 -21.36
C VAL A 59 5.15 -10.67 -22.21
N SER A 60 5.75 -9.93 -23.13
CA SER A 60 5.06 -9.17 -24.15
C SER A 60 4.73 -10.09 -25.33
N GLY A 61 3.45 -10.19 -25.68
CA GLY A 61 2.98 -10.96 -26.84
C GLY A 61 3.10 -10.22 -28.17
N THR A 62 3.54 -8.96 -28.15
CA THR A 62 3.53 -8.06 -29.31
C THR A 62 4.95 -7.66 -29.69
N LYS A 63 5.24 -7.68 -30.99
CA LYS A 63 6.54 -7.26 -31.52
C LYS A 63 6.78 -5.78 -31.19
N ASP A 64 8.03 -5.46 -30.84
CA ASP A 64 8.51 -4.09 -30.58
C ASP A 64 7.82 -3.41 -29.38
N VAL A 65 7.19 -4.16 -28.47
CA VAL A 65 6.62 -3.66 -27.21
C VAL A 65 7.33 -4.32 -26.04
N ASP A 66 7.88 -3.52 -25.12
CA ASP A 66 8.58 -4.04 -23.95
C ASP A 66 7.63 -4.48 -22.82
N VAL A 67 8.20 -5.06 -21.76
CA VAL A 67 7.46 -5.47 -20.55
C VAL A 67 6.78 -4.33 -19.78
N ASN A 68 7.09 -3.07 -20.08
CA ASN A 68 6.44 -1.89 -19.50
C ASN A 68 5.32 -1.33 -20.40
N GLY A 69 5.09 -1.92 -21.57
CA GLY A 69 4.12 -1.46 -22.55
C GLY A 69 4.59 -0.28 -23.41
N LEU A 70 5.89 0.05 -23.39
CA LEU A 70 6.48 1.05 -24.28
C LEU A 70 6.85 0.42 -25.63
N HIS A 71 6.59 1.17 -26.70
CA HIS A 71 6.92 0.76 -28.06
C HIS A 71 8.34 1.22 -28.42
N HIS A 72 9.17 0.30 -28.87
CA HIS A 72 10.58 0.54 -29.22
C HIS A 72 10.83 0.07 -30.66
N SER A 73 10.75 1.01 -31.61
CA SER A 73 10.96 0.74 -33.04
C SER A 73 12.43 0.53 -33.43
N ASP A 74 13.34 0.84 -32.52
CA ASP A 74 14.80 0.66 -32.66
C ASP A 74 15.27 -0.73 -32.17
N GLY A 75 14.36 -1.57 -31.69
CA GLY A 75 14.66 -2.87 -31.11
C GLY A 75 15.24 -2.80 -29.69
N SER A 76 15.25 -1.62 -29.05
CA SER A 76 15.71 -1.45 -27.67
C SER A 76 14.60 -1.76 -26.67
N GLY A 77 14.20 -3.03 -26.57
CA GLY A 77 13.13 -3.45 -25.67
C GLY A 77 13.37 -4.86 -25.14
N THR A 78 13.04 -5.09 -23.86
CA THR A 78 13.02 -6.44 -23.31
C THR A 78 11.58 -6.95 -23.34
N ASP A 79 11.34 -8.06 -24.04
CA ASP A 79 10.03 -8.68 -24.21
C ASP A 79 9.66 -9.64 -23.07
N ASN A 80 10.60 -10.02 -22.21
CA ASN A 80 10.37 -10.88 -21.05
C ASN A 80 11.18 -10.42 -19.82
N ASN A 81 10.63 -10.58 -18.62
CA ASN A 81 11.33 -10.15 -17.41
C ASN A 81 10.88 -10.91 -16.15
N PHE A 82 11.86 -11.44 -15.40
CA PHE A 82 11.67 -11.91 -14.03
C PHE A 82 12.03 -10.81 -13.04
N MET A 83 11.06 -10.37 -12.23
CA MET A 83 11.25 -9.31 -11.26
C MET A 83 10.67 -9.66 -9.89
N VAL A 84 11.33 -9.18 -8.83
CA VAL A 84 10.73 -9.08 -7.50
C VAL A 84 10.01 -7.75 -7.46
N LYS A 85 8.68 -7.79 -7.38
CA LYS A 85 7.85 -6.59 -7.36
C LYS A 85 7.79 -5.97 -5.96
N TYR A 86 7.58 -6.81 -4.94
CA TYR A 86 7.59 -6.35 -3.54
C TYR A 86 8.35 -7.34 -2.66
N MET A 87 9.14 -6.78 -1.76
CA MET A 87 9.67 -7.49 -0.60
C MET A 87 9.49 -6.55 0.58
N ARG A 88 8.27 -6.49 1.10
CA ARG A 88 7.87 -5.54 2.13
C ARG A 88 7.93 -6.16 3.51
N VAL A 89 8.44 -5.40 4.47
CA VAL A 89 8.44 -5.73 5.89
C VAL A 89 7.79 -4.58 6.64
N GLN A 90 6.70 -4.88 7.33
CA GLN A 90 5.95 -3.92 8.14
C GLN A 90 6.09 -4.27 9.62
N MET A 91 6.31 -3.24 10.44
CA MET A 91 6.20 -3.30 11.89
C MET A 91 5.18 -2.25 12.34
N ARG A 92 4.20 -2.67 13.12
CA ARG A 92 3.21 -1.79 13.75
C ARG A 92 3.26 -2.02 15.26
N ALA A 93 3.50 -0.95 16.01
CA ALA A 93 3.52 -0.97 17.47
C ALA A 93 2.42 -0.04 17.99
N GLN A 94 1.42 -0.62 18.64
CA GLN A 94 0.42 0.13 19.38
C GLN A 94 0.97 0.41 20.78
N ILE A 95 1.48 1.62 20.99
CA ILE A 95 2.11 2.06 22.25
C ILE A 95 1.05 2.29 23.33
N SER A 96 -0.14 2.75 22.92
CA SER A 96 -1.28 2.97 23.82
C SER A 96 -2.60 2.82 23.06
N LYS A 97 -3.74 2.98 23.75
CA LYS A 97 -5.05 3.03 23.09
C LYS A 97 -5.15 4.08 21.98
N ARG A 98 -4.36 5.15 22.07
CA ARG A 98 -4.42 6.32 21.19
C ARG A 98 -3.19 6.47 20.31
N THR A 99 -2.07 5.87 20.68
CA THR A 99 -0.77 6.07 20.01
C THR A 99 -0.35 4.82 19.28
N GLU A 100 -0.05 4.98 18.00
CA GLU A 100 0.46 3.94 17.12
C GLU A 100 1.68 4.43 16.36
N VAL A 101 2.65 3.54 16.19
CA VAL A 101 3.82 3.75 15.32
C VAL A 101 3.82 2.67 14.27
N THR A 102 3.99 3.07 13.00
CA THR A 102 4.07 2.14 11.87
C THR A 102 5.31 2.43 11.05
N VAL A 103 6.08 1.37 10.78
CA VAL A 103 7.24 1.37 9.89
C VAL A 103 7.01 0.32 8.80
N LEU A 104 7.22 0.68 7.54
CA LEU A 104 7.15 -0.20 6.37
C LEU A 104 8.36 0.04 5.49
N ALA A 105 9.13 -1.01 5.26
CA ALA A 105 10.26 -1.00 4.36
C ALA A 105 10.00 -1.91 3.16
N ASN A 106 10.31 -1.45 1.95
CA ASN A 106 10.27 -2.24 0.72
C ASN A 106 11.69 -2.50 0.20
N LEU A 107 12.10 -3.75 0.36
CA LEU A 107 13.43 -4.26 0.04
C LEU A 107 13.55 -4.66 -1.45
N ALA A 108 12.48 -4.62 -2.24
CA ALA A 108 12.58 -4.90 -3.68
C ALA A 108 13.40 -3.83 -4.42
N ASP A 109 13.48 -2.61 -3.87
CA ASP A 109 14.18 -1.46 -4.44
C ASP A 109 15.72 -1.51 -4.24
N PHE A 110 16.28 -2.53 -3.58
CA PHE A 110 17.74 -2.69 -3.37
C PHE A 110 18.55 -2.91 -4.66
N LYS A 111 17.91 -3.07 -5.81
CA LYS A 111 18.58 -3.23 -7.11
C LYS A 111 19.30 -1.94 -7.59
N SER A 112 19.10 -0.80 -6.93
CA SER A 112 19.76 0.50 -7.21
C SER A 112 20.07 1.24 -5.90
N ASP A 113 20.75 2.41 -5.94
CA ASP A 113 21.19 3.18 -4.75
C ASP A 113 20.12 3.19 -3.64
N PRO A 114 20.35 2.46 -2.52
CA PRO A 114 19.31 2.16 -1.55
C PRO A 114 19.06 3.28 -0.54
N LYS A 115 19.93 4.31 -0.52
CA LYS A 115 19.95 5.37 0.49
C LYS A 115 18.60 6.07 0.68
N THR A 116 17.77 6.07 -0.36
CA THR A 116 16.53 6.85 -0.42
C THR A 116 15.40 6.08 -1.11
N LYS A 117 15.34 4.74 -1.02
CA LYS A 117 14.30 3.98 -1.73
C LYS A 117 13.53 2.97 -0.89
N VAL A 118 14.08 2.60 0.26
CA VAL A 118 13.63 1.44 1.04
C VAL A 118 12.49 1.79 2.01
N LEU A 119 12.44 3.00 2.57
CA LEU A 119 11.41 3.38 3.54
C LEU A 119 10.15 3.86 2.79
N GLU A 120 9.02 3.21 3.05
CA GLU A 120 7.72 3.57 2.49
C GLU A 120 6.88 4.30 3.54
N ASN A 121 6.50 3.64 4.64
CA ASN A 121 5.81 4.28 5.76
C ASN A 121 6.75 4.38 6.97
N ALA A 122 6.74 5.53 7.63
CA ALA A 122 7.38 5.76 8.91
C ALA A 122 6.65 6.90 9.61
N TYR A 123 5.54 6.59 10.27
CA TYR A 123 4.69 7.60 10.88
C TYR A 123 4.27 7.21 12.30
N LEU A 124 3.97 8.25 13.07
CA LEU A 124 3.27 8.16 14.34
C LEU A 124 1.83 8.67 14.12
N LYS A 125 0.86 7.88 14.58
CA LYS A 125 -0.55 8.24 14.59
C LYS A 125 -1.01 8.41 16.03
N TYR A 126 -1.66 9.52 16.31
CA TYR A 126 -2.32 9.79 17.58
C TYR A 126 -3.82 10.05 17.36
N THR A 127 -4.65 9.19 17.93
CA THR A 127 -6.10 9.24 17.83
C THR A 127 -6.68 9.92 19.06
N PHE A 128 -7.16 11.16 18.91
CA PHE A 128 -7.86 11.88 19.99
C PHE A 128 -9.25 11.31 20.20
N SER A 129 -9.95 11.03 19.10
CA SER A 129 -11.29 10.43 19.06
C SER A 129 -11.52 9.80 17.68
N PRO A 130 -12.59 9.02 17.46
CA PRO A 130 -12.96 8.56 16.12
C PRO A 130 -13.13 9.70 15.11
N LYS A 131 -13.50 10.89 15.60
CA LYS A 131 -13.68 12.10 14.78
C LYS A 131 -12.38 12.81 14.42
N LEU A 132 -11.28 12.51 15.11
CA LEU A 132 -9.99 13.18 14.88
C LEU A 132 -8.82 12.29 15.29
N ALA A 133 -8.02 11.93 14.30
CA ALA A 133 -6.69 11.38 14.45
C ALA A 133 -5.70 12.23 13.66
N ILE A 134 -4.50 12.39 14.21
CA ILE A 134 -3.39 13.09 13.57
C ILE A 134 -2.29 12.07 13.28
N THR A 135 -1.77 12.11 12.06
CA THR A 135 -0.65 11.30 11.60
C THR A 135 0.51 12.22 11.23
N VAL A 136 1.71 11.94 11.71
CA VAL A 136 2.93 12.72 11.43
C VAL A 136 4.05 11.78 11.05
N GLY A 137 4.81 12.14 10.01
CA GLY A 137 5.96 11.38 9.53
C GLY A 137 5.88 11.12 8.04
N GLN A 138 6.47 10.03 7.58
CA GLN A 138 6.41 9.61 6.18
C GLN A 138 5.22 8.67 5.94
N PHE A 139 4.31 9.08 5.07
CA PHE A 139 3.14 8.30 4.68
C PHE A 139 2.70 8.69 3.26
N ARG A 140 1.77 7.92 2.68
CA ARG A 140 1.12 8.30 1.43
C ARG A 140 -0.12 9.16 1.74
N PRO A 141 -0.24 10.38 1.17
CA PRO A 141 -1.44 11.20 1.30
C PRO A 141 -2.70 10.43 0.91
N TRP A 142 -3.81 10.68 1.61
CA TRP A 142 -5.10 10.06 1.29
C TRP A 142 -5.76 10.90 0.20
N PHE A 143 -5.62 10.47 -1.04
CA PHE A 143 -6.17 11.16 -2.21
C PHE A 143 -7.22 10.28 -2.90
N GLY A 144 -6.85 9.03 -3.16
CA GLY A 144 -7.64 8.09 -3.93
C GLY A 144 -8.15 6.89 -3.13
N ILE A 145 -9.14 6.18 -3.69
CA ILE A 145 -9.69 4.96 -3.09
C ILE A 145 -8.73 3.78 -3.15
N GLU A 146 -7.89 3.65 -4.17
CA GLU A 146 -6.96 2.51 -4.29
C GLU A 146 -5.94 2.52 -3.14
N GLU A 147 -5.64 3.71 -2.58
CA GLU A 147 -4.70 3.88 -1.48
C GLU A 147 -5.24 3.37 -0.13
N THR A 148 -6.57 3.20 -0.03
CA THR A 148 -7.23 2.69 1.18
C THR A 148 -7.07 1.19 1.33
N TYR A 149 -6.76 0.48 0.24
CA TYR A 149 -6.54 -0.96 0.28
C TYR A 149 -5.06 -1.24 0.50
N PRO A 150 -4.72 -2.09 1.49
CA PRO A 150 -3.37 -2.58 1.60
C PRO A 150 -3.04 -3.39 0.35
N ILE A 151 -1.80 -3.32 -0.10
CA ILE A 151 -1.34 -3.97 -1.33
C ILE A 151 -1.64 -5.49 -1.33
N ASP A 152 -1.69 -6.10 -0.14
CA ASP A 152 -1.98 -7.52 0.07
C ASP A 152 -3.42 -7.91 -0.31
N ILE A 153 -4.33 -6.92 -0.43
CA ILE A 153 -5.76 -7.08 -0.69
C ILE A 153 -6.15 -6.44 -2.04
N VAL A 154 -5.21 -5.80 -2.76
CA VAL A 154 -5.52 -5.19 -4.06
C VAL A 154 -5.93 -6.29 -5.04
N LYS A 155 -7.16 -6.18 -5.57
CA LYS A 155 -7.77 -7.17 -6.45
C LYS A 155 -7.08 -7.28 -7.81
N SER A 156 -6.28 -6.28 -8.18
CA SER A 156 -5.49 -6.23 -9.40
C SER A 156 -4.00 -6.46 -9.12
N LEU A 157 -3.30 -7.04 -10.09
CA LEU A 157 -1.85 -7.23 -9.99
C LEU A 157 -1.09 -5.89 -9.95
N ASP A 158 -1.64 -4.84 -10.55
CA ASP A 158 -1.08 -3.49 -10.63
C ASP A 158 -2.12 -2.43 -10.23
N TRP A 159 -1.62 -1.28 -9.79
CA TRP A 159 -2.42 -0.07 -9.59
C TRP A 159 -2.97 0.41 -10.93
N SER A 160 -4.07 1.16 -10.93
CA SER A 160 -4.55 1.73 -12.19
C SER A 160 -3.56 2.75 -12.75
N ASN A 161 -3.55 2.91 -14.08
CA ASN A 161 -2.63 3.81 -14.77
C ASN A 161 -2.70 5.25 -14.23
N GLN A 162 -3.88 5.70 -13.78
CA GLN A 162 -4.04 7.02 -13.17
C GLN A 162 -3.17 7.18 -11.91
N TYR A 163 -3.15 6.19 -11.01
CA TYR A 163 -2.31 6.24 -9.81
C TYR A 163 -0.83 6.09 -10.14
N LEU A 164 -0.48 5.36 -11.19
CA LEU A 164 0.90 5.29 -11.68
C LEU A 164 1.38 6.69 -12.11
N GLU A 165 0.58 7.43 -12.87
CA GLU A 165 0.92 8.80 -13.28
C GLU A 165 0.94 9.77 -12.09
N PHE A 166 -0.03 9.73 -11.18
CA PHE A 166 0.00 10.55 -9.96
C PHE A 166 1.20 10.22 -9.06
N GLY A 167 1.63 8.96 -9.03
CA GLY A 167 2.84 8.54 -8.33
C GLY A 167 4.11 9.15 -8.93
N LYS A 168 4.23 9.18 -10.26
CA LYS A 168 5.36 9.81 -10.97
C LYS A 168 5.44 11.32 -10.70
N LEU A 169 4.28 11.98 -10.59
CA LEU A 169 4.18 13.41 -10.26
C LEU A 169 4.34 13.71 -8.77
N GLY A 170 4.58 12.69 -7.93
CA GLY A 170 4.75 12.84 -6.48
C GLY A 170 3.43 12.84 -5.70
N TRP A 171 2.28 13.05 -6.35
CA TRP A 171 1.01 13.29 -5.68
C TRP A 171 0.50 12.11 -4.84
N ALA A 172 0.70 10.89 -5.32
CA ALA A 172 0.37 9.63 -4.64
C ALA A 172 1.64 8.89 -4.14
N SER A 173 2.72 9.63 -3.89
CA SER A 173 3.99 9.08 -3.40
C SER A 173 4.08 9.09 -1.87
N PHE A 174 5.01 8.31 -1.32
CA PHE A 174 5.32 8.37 0.12
C PHE A 174 6.08 9.66 0.41
N GLN A 175 5.57 10.47 1.34
CA GLN A 175 6.13 11.79 1.61
C GLN A 175 6.08 12.11 3.11
N ILE A 176 6.99 12.98 3.54
CA ILE A 176 6.99 13.51 4.91
C ILE A 176 5.93 14.61 5.02
N GLY A 177 5.10 14.53 6.06
CA GLY A 177 4.16 15.59 6.37
C GLY A 177 3.27 15.28 7.57
N VAL A 178 2.10 15.91 7.56
CA VAL A 178 1.06 15.79 8.59
C VAL A 178 -0.28 15.53 7.92
N ALA A 179 -1.08 14.64 8.51
CA ALA A 179 -2.46 14.42 8.10
C ALA A 179 -3.40 14.43 9.29
N ALA A 180 -4.61 14.95 9.08
CA ALA A 180 -5.74 14.87 9.98
C ALA A 180 -6.83 14.04 9.32
N THR A 181 -7.36 13.06 10.04
CA THR A 181 -8.41 12.16 9.54
C THR A 181 -9.52 12.04 10.57
N GLY A 182 -10.76 11.86 10.12
CA GLY A 182 -11.88 11.66 11.02
C GLY A 182 -13.05 10.96 10.36
N GLU A 183 -13.85 10.30 11.20
CA GLU A 183 -15.08 9.62 10.82
C GLU A 183 -16.23 10.16 11.66
N THR A 184 -17.36 10.44 11.02
CA THR A 184 -18.60 10.87 11.67
C THR A 184 -19.81 10.45 10.82
N THR A 185 -21.02 10.75 11.28
CA THR A 185 -22.26 10.45 10.57
C THR A 185 -22.95 11.77 10.25
N LEU A 186 -23.33 11.95 8.98
CA LEU A 186 -24.16 13.06 8.53
C LEU A 186 -25.60 12.54 8.46
N GLY A 187 -26.33 12.68 9.57
CA GLY A 187 -27.60 11.98 9.76
C GLY A 187 -27.36 10.47 9.89
N GLU A 188 -27.92 9.69 8.97
CA GLU A 188 -27.74 8.23 8.89
C GLU A 188 -26.56 7.81 8.00
N MET A 189 -25.96 8.75 7.25
CA MET A 189 -24.91 8.43 6.29
C MET A 189 -23.52 8.49 6.94
N PRO A 190 -22.70 7.43 6.86
CA PRO A 190 -21.30 7.47 7.26
C PRO A 190 -20.52 8.49 6.40
N PHE A 191 -19.73 9.32 7.05
CA PHE A 191 -18.90 10.34 6.43
C PHE A 191 -17.47 10.23 6.99
N SER A 192 -16.50 10.10 6.09
CA SER A 192 -15.09 10.20 6.47
C SER A 192 -14.40 11.30 5.69
N TYR A 193 -13.48 11.95 6.37
CA TYR A 193 -12.70 13.04 5.81
C TYR A 193 -11.23 12.86 6.16
N SER A 194 -10.38 13.33 5.26
CA SER A 194 -8.95 13.40 5.46
C SER A 194 -8.38 14.64 4.81
N LEU A 195 -7.46 15.28 5.51
CA LEU A 195 -6.69 16.42 5.04
C LEU A 195 -5.22 16.11 5.31
N SER A 196 -4.36 16.35 4.34
CA SER A 196 -2.93 16.12 4.45
C SER A 196 -2.14 17.26 3.84
N VAL A 197 -1.02 17.58 4.49
CA VAL A 197 -0.04 18.56 4.03
C VAL A 197 1.31 17.86 4.02
N VAL A 198 1.93 17.78 2.84
CA VAL A 198 3.22 17.13 2.63
C VAL A 198 4.16 18.03 1.84
N ASN A 199 5.45 17.72 1.86
CA ASN A 199 6.47 18.56 1.22
C ASN A 199 6.31 18.69 -0.30
N GLY A 200 5.61 17.77 -0.99
CA GLY A 200 5.44 17.79 -2.45
C GLY A 200 6.63 17.19 -3.23
N ASN A 201 7.73 16.86 -2.55
CA ASN A 201 9.03 16.59 -3.17
C ASN A 201 9.33 15.08 -3.34
N GLY A 202 8.27 14.26 -3.24
CA GLY A 202 8.33 12.82 -3.38
C GLY A 202 9.03 12.10 -2.23
N LYS A 203 9.36 10.82 -2.46
CA LYS A 203 9.93 9.96 -1.41
C LYS A 203 11.40 10.29 -1.15
N ASN A 204 11.77 10.23 0.13
CA ASN A 204 13.16 10.14 0.59
C ASN A 204 14.07 11.33 0.21
N GLN A 205 13.54 12.55 0.26
CA GLN A 205 14.37 13.76 0.31
C GLN A 205 14.97 13.92 1.71
N VAL A 206 16.29 14.11 1.79
CA VAL A 206 16.99 14.30 3.09
C VAL A 206 16.58 15.62 3.74
N VAL A 207 16.39 16.65 2.92
CA VAL A 207 15.90 17.98 3.31
C VAL A 207 14.94 18.45 2.24
N ASP A 208 13.92 19.21 2.67
CA ASP A 208 13.01 19.89 1.76
C ASP A 208 13.79 20.78 0.79
N ASN A 209 13.60 20.59 -0.50
CA ASN A 209 14.38 21.30 -1.53
C ASN A 209 13.61 22.45 -2.18
N ASP A 210 12.36 22.69 -1.77
CA ASP A 210 11.57 23.84 -2.19
C ASP A 210 10.62 24.38 -1.10
N ASN A 211 9.95 25.48 -1.43
CA ASN A 211 8.94 26.09 -0.55
C ASN A 211 7.52 25.61 -0.87
N GLY A 212 7.34 24.79 -1.90
CA GLY A 212 6.05 24.24 -2.27
C GLY A 212 5.55 23.30 -1.18
N LYS A 213 4.24 23.28 -0.94
CA LYS A 213 3.61 22.27 -0.09
C LYS A 213 2.44 21.70 -0.85
N GLN A 214 2.32 20.38 -0.83
CA GLN A 214 1.21 19.69 -1.46
C GLN A 214 0.11 19.47 -0.42
N TYR A 215 -1.10 19.85 -0.80
CA TYR A 215 -2.31 19.66 0.01
C TYR A 215 -3.18 18.60 -0.67
N ALA A 216 -3.61 17.62 0.11
CA ALA A 216 -4.53 16.59 -0.36
C ALA A 216 -5.70 16.46 0.61
N THR A 217 -6.91 16.49 0.05
CA THR A 217 -8.16 16.33 0.78
C THR A 217 -8.96 15.22 0.14
N ARG A 218 -9.51 14.32 0.95
CA ARG A 218 -10.45 13.30 0.50
C ARG A 218 -11.67 13.30 1.41
N LEU A 219 -12.83 13.36 0.78
CA LEU A 219 -14.14 13.30 1.41
C LEU A 219 -14.85 12.05 0.89
N VAL A 220 -15.48 11.31 1.79
CA VAL A 220 -16.14 10.05 1.47
C VAL A 220 -17.52 10.04 2.11
N PHE A 221 -18.52 9.76 1.29
CA PHE A 221 -19.92 9.67 1.69
C PHE A 221 -20.42 8.25 1.40
N GLY A 222 -20.86 7.53 2.42
CA GLY A 222 -21.54 6.24 2.27
C GLY A 222 -20.70 5.14 1.60
N LEU A 223 -19.70 4.62 2.30
CA LEU A 223 -18.83 3.53 1.84
C LEU A 223 -18.91 2.32 2.77
#